data_AF-A0A146F2D4-F1
#
_entry.id   AF-A0A146F2D4-F1
#
_cell.length_a   1.000
_cell.length_b   1.000
_cell.length_c   1.000
_cell.angle_alpha   90.00
_cell.angle_beta   90.00
_cell.angle_gamma   90.00
#
_symmetry.space_group_name_H-M   'P 1'
#
loop_
_entity.id
_entity.type
_entity.pdbx_description
1 polymer ?
#
loop_
_entity_poly.entity_id
_entity_poly.type
_entity_poly.pdbx_seq_one_letter_code
_entity_poly.pdbx_strand_id
1 'polypeptide(L)'
;MAAPQNAPIPEAGKKVLSTVTMAPSLGFVPIAVHFDLFGCLQDIGKPATAEELDYAADDTLFLMGGLGFLDLLPDDVYRANDVTRFLVETPSAQHGAMHL
;
A
#
# COMPACT_ATOMS: atom_id res chain seq x y z
N MET A 1 -24.14 15.82 15.08
CA MET A 1 -23.21 16.21 13.99
C MET A 1 -23.26 15.07 12.98
N ALA A 2 -23.88 15.28 11.82
CA ALA A 2 -23.99 14.24 10.80
C ALA A 2 -22.64 14.14 10.06
N ALA A 3 -22.05 12.95 10.02
CA ALA A 3 -20.89 12.71 9.16
C ALA A 3 -21.30 13.00 7.69
N PRO A 4 -20.45 13.64 6.87
CA PRO A 4 -20.78 13.91 5.48
C PRO A 4 -20.91 12.60 4.71
N GLN A 5 -22.15 12.11 4.55
CA GLN A 5 -22.48 10.82 3.94
C GLN A 5 -22.29 10.75 2.41
N ASN A 6 -21.75 11.79 1.79
CA ASN A 6 -21.69 11.91 0.32
C ASN A 6 -20.36 12.46 -0.21
N ALA A 7 -19.27 12.35 0.56
CA ALA A 7 -17.95 12.66 0.01
C ALA A 7 -17.61 11.62 -1.09
N PRO A 8 -17.19 12.05 -2.29
CA PRO A 8 -16.77 11.11 -3.33
C PRO A 8 -15.58 10.29 -2.80
N ILE A 9 -15.56 8.99 -3.12
CA ILE A 9 -14.45 8.11 -2.75
C ILE A 9 -13.16 8.70 -3.33
N PRO A 10 -12.11 8.92 -2.50
CA PRO A 10 -10.83 9.40 -2.97
C PRO A 10 -10.25 8.48 -4.06
N GLU A 11 -9.52 9.04 -5.03
CA GLU A 11 -8.90 8.24 -6.11
C GLU A 11 -7.99 7.13 -5.58
N ALA A 12 -7.25 7.40 -4.49
CA ALA A 12 -6.46 6.39 -3.81
C ALA A 12 -7.32 5.22 -3.30
N GLY A 13 -8.50 5.51 -2.72
CA GLY A 13 -9.44 4.48 -2.28
C GLY A 13 -10.02 3.66 -3.43
N LYS A 14 -10.30 4.29 -4.58
CA LYS A 14 -10.71 3.56 -5.80
C LYS A 14 -9.59 2.63 -6.29
N LYS A 15 -8.35 3.10 -6.25
CA LYS A 15 -7.18 2.32 -6.67
C LYS A 15 -6.96 1.11 -5.76
N VAL A 16 -7.05 1.29 -4.43
CA VAL A 16 -7.05 0.16 -3.48
C VAL A 16 -8.10 -0.86 -3.88
N LEU A 17 -9.37 -0.45 -4.03
CA LEU A 17 -10.47 -1.33 -4.39
C LEU A 17 -10.20 -2.10 -5.68
N SER A 18 -9.73 -1.44 -6.73
CA SER A 18 -9.42 -2.11 -8.00
C SER A 18 -8.28 -3.10 -7.87
N THR A 19 -7.22 -2.75 -7.13
CA THR A 19 -6.03 -3.57 -6.99
C THR A 19 -6.35 -4.83 -6.20
N VAL A 20 -7.02 -4.74 -5.04
CA VAL A 20 -7.31 -5.89 -4.17
C VAL A 20 -8.25 -6.93 -4.80
N THR A 21 -8.96 -6.58 -5.88
CA THR A 21 -9.76 -7.54 -6.67
C THR A 21 -8.94 -8.37 -7.66
N MET A 22 -7.65 -8.06 -7.84
CA MET A 22 -6.76 -8.82 -8.71
C MET A 22 -6.31 -10.11 -8.01
N ALA A 23 -6.21 -11.22 -8.75
CA ALA A 23 -5.76 -12.50 -8.21
C ALA A 23 -4.35 -12.45 -7.55
N PRO A 24 -3.35 -11.70 -8.08
CA PRO A 24 -2.02 -11.62 -7.47
C PRO A 24 -1.99 -10.93 -6.09
N SER A 25 -2.90 -10.00 -5.82
CA SER A 25 -2.95 -9.26 -4.55
C SER A 25 -3.39 -10.10 -3.36
N LEU A 26 -4.13 -11.20 -3.59
CA LEU A 26 -4.69 -12.03 -2.52
C LEU A 26 -3.61 -12.69 -1.63
N GLY A 27 -2.40 -12.92 -2.18
CA GLY A 27 -1.29 -13.51 -1.42
C GLY A 27 -0.39 -12.49 -0.70
N PHE A 28 -0.35 -11.25 -1.17
CA PHE A 28 0.70 -10.29 -0.78
C PHE A 28 0.19 -9.08 0.00
N VAL A 29 -1.06 -8.68 -0.21
CA VAL A 29 -1.65 -7.57 0.54
C VAL A 29 -1.73 -7.88 2.05
N PRO A 30 -2.15 -9.09 2.48
CA PRO A 30 -2.11 -9.43 3.91
C PRO A 30 -0.70 -9.42 4.50
N ILE A 31 0.31 -9.82 3.73
CA ILE A 31 1.72 -9.79 4.14
C ILE A 31 2.18 -8.35 4.34
N ALA A 32 1.95 -7.48 3.35
CA ALA A 32 2.32 -6.07 3.43
C ALA A 32 1.66 -5.35 4.62
N VAL A 33 0.41 -5.70 4.96
CA VAL A 33 -0.27 -5.17 6.15
C VAL A 33 0.31 -5.78 7.43
N HIS A 34 0.53 -7.10 7.47
CA HIS A 34 1.02 -7.79 8.67
C HIS A 34 2.40 -7.30 9.13
N PHE A 35 3.27 -6.98 8.17
CA PHE A 35 4.62 -6.47 8.42
C PHE A 35 4.71 -4.93 8.40
N ASP A 36 3.58 -4.23 8.37
CA ASP A 36 3.50 -2.76 8.38
C ASP A 36 4.32 -2.06 7.29
N LEU A 37 4.39 -2.67 6.10
CA LEU A 37 5.20 -2.20 4.98
C LEU A 37 4.85 -0.75 4.58
N PHE A 38 3.56 -0.43 4.55
CA PHE A 38 3.09 0.89 4.17
C PHE A 38 3.49 1.96 5.19
N GLY A 39 3.43 1.63 6.49
CA GLY A 39 3.89 2.48 7.58
C GLY A 39 5.38 2.75 7.46
N CYS A 40 6.19 1.70 7.33
CA CYS A 40 7.65 1.83 7.18
C CYS A 40 8.05 2.74 6.01
N LEU A 41 7.41 2.57 4.84
CA LEU A 41 7.71 3.36 3.65
C LEU A 41 7.22 4.82 3.77
N GLN A 42 6.15 5.06 4.53
CA GLN A 42 5.70 6.41 4.84
C GLN A 42 6.65 7.10 5.84
N ASP A 43 7.09 6.37 6.87
CA ASP A 43 7.96 6.89 7.93
C ASP A 43 9.37 7.24 7.44
N ILE A 44 9.94 6.43 6.53
CA ILE A 44 11.23 6.76 5.94
C ILE A 44 11.17 8.06 5.11
N GLY A 45 10.00 8.39 4.55
CA GLY A 45 9.70 9.67 3.91
C GLY A 45 10.49 10.00 2.63
N LYS A 46 11.41 9.12 2.23
CA LYS A 46 12.26 9.22 1.03
C LYS A 46 12.18 7.93 0.21
N PRO A 47 12.55 7.96 -1.08
CA PRO A 47 12.77 6.74 -1.85
C PRO A 47 13.83 5.87 -1.16
N ALA A 48 13.59 4.56 -1.09
CA ALA A 48 14.44 3.61 -0.38
C ALA A 48 14.47 2.24 -1.05
N THR A 49 15.58 1.52 -0.95
CA THR A 49 15.69 0.13 -1.38
C THR A 49 15.14 -0.84 -0.32
N ALA A 50 14.95 -2.11 -0.66
CA ALA A 50 14.57 -3.14 0.31
C ALA A 50 15.59 -3.30 1.45
N GLU A 51 16.88 -3.15 1.14
CA GLU A 51 17.97 -3.17 2.14
C GLU A 51 17.86 -2.01 3.14
N GLU A 52 17.53 -0.80 2.68
CA GLU A 52 17.33 0.36 3.55
C GLU A 52 16.08 0.23 4.44
N LEU A 53 15.13 -0.62 4.06
CA LEU A 53 13.90 -0.90 4.81
C LEU A 53 14.02 -2.13 5.73
N ASP A 54 15.21 -2.74 5.82
CA ASP A 54 15.47 -4.02 6.52
C ASP A 54 14.45 -5.10 6.15
N TYR A 55 13.95 -5.06 4.91
CA TYR A 55 12.86 -5.90 4.46
C TYR A 55 13.44 -7.07 3.68
N ALA A 56 13.40 -8.26 4.29
CA ALA A 56 13.93 -9.48 3.67
C ALA A 56 13.15 -9.95 2.42
N ALA A 57 12.05 -9.29 2.07
CA ALA A 57 11.17 -9.68 0.98
C ALA A 57 11.09 -8.59 -0.11
N ASP A 58 12.19 -8.39 -0.83
CA ASP A 58 12.28 -7.53 -2.02
C ASP A 58 11.18 -7.89 -3.05
N ASP A 59 10.90 -9.18 -3.25
CA ASP A 59 9.78 -9.65 -4.10
C ASP A 59 8.41 -9.07 -3.68
N THR A 60 8.20 -8.86 -2.38
CA THR A 60 6.96 -8.23 -1.89
C THR A 60 6.94 -6.78 -2.31
N LEU A 61 8.01 -6.02 -2.06
CA LEU A 61 8.09 -4.62 -2.45
C LEU A 61 7.94 -4.43 -3.97
N PHE A 62 8.61 -5.27 -4.75
CA PHE A 62 8.50 -5.29 -6.21
C PHE A 62 7.06 -5.52 -6.67
N LEU A 63 6.39 -6.54 -6.11
CA LEU A 63 5.00 -6.80 -6.45
C LEU A 63 4.08 -5.67 -6.02
N MET A 64 4.28 -5.09 -4.83
CA MET A 64 3.48 -3.97 -4.34
C MET A 64 3.64 -2.73 -5.22
N GLY A 65 4.83 -2.52 -5.80
CA GLY A 65 5.07 -1.52 -6.84
C GLY A 65 4.33 -1.82 -8.12
N GLY A 66 4.40 -3.07 -8.61
CA GLY A 66 3.65 -3.51 -9.80
C GLY A 66 2.13 -3.43 -9.65
N LEU A 67 1.62 -3.62 -8.42
CA LEU A 67 0.20 -3.47 -8.06
C LEU A 67 -0.21 -2.01 -7.82
N GLY A 68 0.76 -1.08 -7.82
CA GLY A 68 0.54 0.35 -7.70
C GLY A 68 0.21 0.84 -6.29
N PHE A 69 0.49 0.04 -5.26
CA PHE A 69 0.35 0.43 -3.85
C PHE A 69 1.45 1.37 -3.38
N LEU A 70 2.57 1.38 -4.07
CA LEU A 70 3.74 2.24 -3.91
C LEU A 70 4.29 2.56 -5.30
N ASP A 71 5.17 3.55 -5.41
CA ASP A 71 5.88 3.84 -6.65
C ASP A 71 7.14 2.98 -6.72
N LEU A 72 7.33 2.28 -7.84
CA LEU A 72 8.56 1.57 -8.20
C LEU A 72 9.38 2.43 -9.16
N LEU A 73 10.55 2.88 -8.69
CA LEU A 73 11.53 3.66 -9.45
C LEU A 73 12.62 2.73 -10.02
N PRO A 74 13.52 3.21 -10.90
CA PRO A 74 14.67 2.43 -11.34
C PRO A 74 15.50 1.92 -10.16
N ASP A 75 16.22 0.81 -10.40
CA ASP A 75 17.14 0.19 -9.43
C ASP A 75 16.45 -0.31 -8.14
N ASP A 76 15.21 -0.81 -8.26
CA ASP A 76 14.41 -1.38 -7.16
C ASP A 76 14.28 -0.43 -5.96
N VAL A 77 14.08 0.85 -6.29
CA VAL A 77 13.84 1.91 -5.32
C VAL A 77 12.34 2.13 -5.18
N TYR A 78 11.85 2.07 -3.95
CA TYR A 78 10.44 2.14 -3.61
C TYR A 78 10.11 3.46 -2.94
N ARG A 79 8.94 4.03 -3.22
CA ARG A 79 8.48 5.28 -2.60
C ARG A 79 7.01 5.23 -2.24
N ALA A 80 6.68 5.73 -1.04
CA ALA A 80 5.29 5.93 -0.64
C ALA A 80 4.58 6.91 -1.57
N ASN A 81 3.43 6.50 -2.09
CA ASN A 81 2.56 7.32 -2.92
C ASN A 81 1.23 7.60 -2.21
N ASP A 82 0.27 8.20 -2.92
CA ASP A 82 -1.02 8.57 -2.33
C ASP A 82 -1.86 7.34 -1.91
N VAL A 83 -1.64 6.17 -2.53
CA VAL A 83 -2.27 4.90 -2.11
C VAL A 83 -1.65 4.42 -0.80
N THR A 84 -0.32 4.42 -0.71
CA THR A 84 0.40 4.08 0.53
C THR A 84 -0.11 4.96 1.68
N ARG A 85 -0.13 6.28 1.48
CA ARG A 85 -0.55 7.25 2.49
C ARG A 85 -2.02 7.04 2.89
N PHE A 86 -2.90 6.84 1.91
CA PHE A 86 -4.31 6.56 2.18
C PHE A 86 -4.51 5.30 3.03
N LEU A 87 -3.77 4.23 2.75
CA LEU A 87 -3.84 2.98 3.52
C LEU A 87 -3.36 3.16 4.95
N VAL A 88 -2.30 3.92 5.19
CA VAL A 88 -1.81 4.24 6.54
C VAL A 88 -2.80 5.13 7.30
N GLU A 89 -3.36 6.14 6.64
CA GLU A 89 -4.34 7.06 7.23
C GLU A 89 -5.73 6.42 7.44
N THR A 90 -6.02 5.31 6.75
CA THR A 90 -7.32 4.62 6.77
C THR A 90 -7.19 3.15 7.19
N PRO A 91 -7.03 2.84 8.49
CA PRO A 91 -6.85 1.47 8.98
C PRO A 91 -7.98 0.49 8.58
N SER A 92 -9.21 0.98 8.43
CA SER A 92 -10.34 0.15 7.98
C SER A 92 -10.18 -0.35 6.53
N ALA A 93 -9.47 0.40 5.67
CA ALA A 93 -9.18 -0.04 4.31
C ALA A 93 -8.19 -1.20 4.30
N GLN A 94 -7.19 -1.18 5.19
CA GLN A 94 -6.29 -2.32 5.39
C GLN A 94 -7.05 -3.54 5.91
N HIS A 95 -7.95 -3.34 6.87
CA HIS A 95 -8.79 -4.43 7.39
C HIS A 95 -9.68 -5.03 6.31
N GLY A 96 -10.34 -4.20 5.50
CA GLY A 96 -11.13 -4.68 4.37
C GLY A 96 -10.29 -5.44 3.34
N ALA A 97 -9.07 -4.95 3.05
CA ALA A 97 -8.16 -5.61 2.12
C ALA A 97 -7.66 -6.99 2.58
N MET A 98 -7.65 -7.25 3.90
CA MET A 98 -7.29 -8.57 4.46
C MET A 98 -8.43 -9.60 4.40
N HIS A 99 -9.68 -9.17 4.17
CA HIS A 99 -10.87 -10.01 4.29
C HIS A 99 -11.63 -10.21 2.96
N LEU A 100 -10.98 -9.92 1.82
CA LEU A 100 -11.51 -10.12 0.48
C LEU A 100 -11.39 -11.56 -0.03
#